data_AF-A0A845XUB1-F1
#
_entry.id   AF-A0A845XUB1-F1
#
_cell.length_a   1.000
_cell.length_b   1.000
_cell.length_c   1.000
_cell.angle_alpha   90.00
_cell.angle_beta   90.00
_cell.angle_gamma   90.00
#
_symmetry.space_group_name_H-M   'P 1'
#
loop_
_entity.id
_entity.type
_entity.pdbx_description
1 polymer ?
#
loop_
_entity_poly.entity_id
_entity_poly.type
_entity_poly.pdbx_seq_one_letter_code
_entity_poly.pdbx_strand_id
1 'polypeptide(L)'
;MIHAGVSELKQAFHKHLAAHTSVTGSSSYLLLFYAAECGLKSICLRRNNLRTTKSFQDPIKNHGHNLDSWCKELRISASQLTVKTQTKNKSTPSFRIACDDSIQDIGKAHQVWRYGITIKKEDEEHVIEWLHQLCNWIKENI
;
A
#
# COMPACT_ATOMS: atom_id res chain seq x y z
N MET A 1 0.07 -17.75 -12.35
CA MET A 1 -0.09 -16.78 -11.24
C MET A 1 -0.07 -17.56 -9.94
N ILE A 2 0.67 -17.09 -8.93
CA ILE A 2 0.70 -17.73 -7.60
C ILE A 2 -0.41 -17.10 -6.75
N HIS A 3 -1.13 -17.92 -6.00
CA HIS A 3 -2.22 -17.47 -5.14
C HIS A 3 -1.85 -17.64 -3.67
N ALA A 4 -1.97 -16.58 -2.88
CA ALA A 4 -1.79 -16.59 -1.44
C ALA A 4 -3.14 -16.66 -0.70
N GLY A 5 -3.16 -17.29 0.48
CA GLY A 5 -4.28 -17.28 1.42
C GLY A 5 -4.13 -16.20 2.49
N VAL A 6 -5.07 -16.18 3.44
CA VAL A 6 -5.09 -15.22 4.55
C VAL A 6 -3.82 -15.32 5.40
N SER A 7 -3.43 -16.54 5.79
CA SER A 7 -2.27 -16.77 6.65
C SER A 7 -0.96 -16.35 5.98
N GLU A 8 -0.76 -16.68 4.70
CA GLU A 8 0.44 -16.29 3.96
C GLU A 8 0.54 -14.77 3.82
N LEU A 9 -0.57 -14.10 3.49
CA LEU A 9 -0.61 -12.63 3.36
C LEU A 9 -0.40 -11.93 4.70
N LYS A 10 -1.01 -12.45 5.78
CA LYS A 10 -0.78 -11.94 7.14
C LYS A 10 0.68 -12.12 7.55
N GLN A 11 1.28 -13.27 7.26
CA GLN A 11 2.69 -13.50 7.56
C GLN A 11 3.59 -12.57 6.74
N ALA A 12 3.29 -12.39 5.44
CA ALA A 12 4.01 -11.47 4.57
C ALA A 12 3.95 -10.02 5.07
N PHE A 13 2.78 -9.55 5.52
CA PHE A 13 2.62 -8.23 6.15
C PHE A 13 3.62 -8.04 7.30
N HIS A 14 3.66 -8.95 8.28
CA HIS A 14 4.54 -8.84 9.43
C HIS A 14 6.02 -8.95 9.04
N LYS A 15 6.36 -9.88 8.14
CA LYS A 15 7.74 -10.08 7.67
C LYS A 15 8.27 -8.84 6.94
N HIS A 16 7.50 -8.29 6.01
CA HIS A 16 7.90 -7.10 5.26
C HIS A 16 7.97 -5.87 6.15
N LEU A 17 7.01 -5.69 7.06
CA LEU A 17 7.04 -4.59 8.02
C LEU A 17 8.24 -4.69 8.97
N ALA A 18 8.57 -5.88 9.47
CA ALA A 18 9.78 -6.05 10.29
C ALA A 18 11.06 -5.82 9.48
N ALA A 19 11.12 -6.32 8.24
CA ALA A 19 12.30 -6.17 7.39
C ALA A 19 12.54 -4.72 6.96
N HIS A 20 11.48 -3.91 6.79
CA HIS A 20 11.59 -2.50 6.40
C HIS A 20 12.51 -1.71 7.36
N THR A 21 12.49 -2.01 8.66
CA THR A 21 13.29 -1.30 9.68
C THR A 21 14.78 -1.64 9.63
N SER A 22 15.14 -2.72 8.93
CA SER A 22 16.52 -3.23 8.85
C SER A 22 17.23 -2.82 7.54
N VAL A 23 16.54 -2.12 6.65
CA VAL A 23 17.08 -1.61 5.38
C VAL A 23 16.77 -0.12 5.24
N THR A 24 17.50 0.57 4.37
CA THR A 24 17.36 2.03 4.15
C THR A 24 16.98 2.36 2.71
N GLY A 25 16.59 3.61 2.48
CA GLY A 25 16.25 4.14 1.17
C GLY A 25 15.07 3.42 0.50
N SER A 26 15.05 3.44 -0.83
CA SER A 26 13.94 2.92 -1.64
C SER A 26 13.60 1.46 -1.38
N SER A 27 14.58 0.63 -0.98
CA SER A 27 14.34 -0.77 -0.58
C SER A 27 13.47 -0.87 0.68
N SER A 28 13.68 0.01 1.66
CA SER A 28 12.83 0.08 2.86
C SER A 28 11.40 0.44 2.51
N TYR A 29 11.23 1.47 1.67
CA TYR A 29 9.91 1.97 1.28
C TYR A 29 9.15 0.94 0.42
N LEU A 30 9.87 0.20 -0.43
CA LEU A 30 9.32 -0.90 -1.20
C LEU A 30 8.79 -2.03 -0.29
N LEU A 31 9.53 -2.40 0.76
CA LEU A 31 9.07 -3.39 1.73
C LEU A 31 7.85 -2.89 2.51
N LEU A 32 7.86 -1.62 2.93
CA LEU A 32 6.71 -1.01 3.62
C LEU A 32 5.45 -1.02 2.73
N PHE A 33 5.59 -0.72 1.44
CA PHE A 33 4.51 -0.81 0.46
C PHE A 33 3.95 -2.23 0.35
N TYR A 34 4.83 -3.22 0.16
CA TYR A 34 4.39 -4.61 0.03
C TYR A 34 3.83 -5.18 1.33
N ALA A 35 4.27 -4.68 2.49
CA ALA A 35 3.62 -4.95 3.76
C ALA A 35 2.16 -4.48 3.69
N ALA A 36 1.93 -3.18 3.44
CA ALA A 36 0.59 -2.62 3.36
C ALA A 36 -0.32 -3.37 2.40
N GLU A 37 0.16 -3.68 1.18
CA GLU A 37 -0.60 -4.45 0.20
C GLU A 37 -1.02 -5.84 0.73
N CYS A 38 -0.08 -6.60 1.29
CA CYS A 38 -0.36 -7.93 1.82
C CYS A 38 -1.38 -7.87 2.96
N GLY A 39 -1.23 -6.87 3.84
CA GLY A 39 -2.14 -6.65 4.95
C GLY A 39 -3.57 -6.36 4.50
N LEU A 40 -3.75 -5.42 3.55
CA LEU A 40 -5.07 -5.09 2.99
C LEU A 40 -5.71 -6.29 2.30
N LYS A 41 -4.95 -7.04 1.48
CA LYS A 41 -5.44 -8.25 0.81
C LYS A 41 -5.87 -9.32 1.83
N SER A 42 -5.10 -9.51 2.90
CA SER A 42 -5.46 -10.42 4.00
C SER A 42 -6.80 -10.05 4.64
N ILE A 43 -6.96 -8.76 4.98
CA ILE A 43 -8.20 -8.24 5.57
C ILE A 43 -9.37 -8.41 4.60
N CYS A 44 -9.17 -8.11 3.31
CA CYS A 44 -10.19 -8.28 2.28
C CYS A 44 -10.64 -9.75 2.14
N LEU A 45 -9.69 -10.69 2.06
CA LEU A 45 -10.02 -12.12 2.04
C LEU A 45 -10.84 -12.53 3.26
N ARG A 46 -10.40 -12.11 4.46
CA ARG A 46 -11.08 -12.45 5.72
C ARG A 46 -12.49 -11.84 5.78
N ARG A 47 -12.66 -10.56 5.45
CA ARG A 47 -13.97 -9.87 5.48
C ARG A 47 -14.97 -10.45 4.48
N ASN A 48 -14.49 -10.98 3.35
CA ASN A 48 -15.32 -11.57 2.31
C ASN A 48 -15.42 -13.11 2.38
N ASN A 49 -14.90 -13.73 3.45
CA ASN A 49 -14.86 -15.19 3.62
C ASN A 49 -14.23 -15.93 2.42
N LEU A 50 -13.18 -15.35 1.83
CA LEU A 50 -12.46 -15.91 0.69
C LEU A 50 -11.22 -16.65 1.16
N ARG A 51 -10.94 -17.81 0.56
CA ARG A 51 -9.79 -18.64 0.93
C ARG A 51 -8.46 -18.12 0.40
N THR A 52 -8.45 -17.67 -0.85
CA THR A 52 -7.20 -17.24 -1.53
C THR A 52 -7.46 -16.09 -2.48
N THR A 53 -6.39 -15.41 -2.85
CA THR A 53 -6.38 -14.37 -3.91
C THR A 53 -6.91 -14.85 -5.27
N LYS A 54 -6.97 -16.16 -5.53
CA LYS A 54 -7.64 -16.72 -6.73
C LYS A 54 -9.13 -16.40 -6.76
N SER A 55 -9.74 -16.26 -5.58
CA SER A 55 -11.17 -16.05 -5.42
C SER A 55 -11.58 -14.59 -5.57
N PHE A 56 -10.65 -13.66 -5.80
CA PHE A 56 -11.00 -12.28 -6.15
C PHE A 56 -11.71 -12.24 -7.50
N GLN A 57 -12.93 -11.68 -7.50
CA GLN A 57 -13.72 -11.41 -8.69
C GLN A 57 -13.66 -9.92 -9.04
N ASP A 58 -14.19 -9.54 -10.19
CA ASP A 58 -14.27 -8.14 -10.58
C ASP A 58 -15.19 -7.35 -9.60
N PRO A 59 -14.82 -6.11 -9.23
CA PRO A 59 -13.65 -5.36 -9.69
C PRO A 59 -12.34 -5.66 -8.93
N ILE A 60 -12.40 -6.36 -7.79
CA ILE A 60 -11.28 -6.61 -6.86
C ILE A 60 -10.08 -7.27 -7.54
N LYS A 61 -10.35 -8.20 -8.46
CA LYS A 61 -9.32 -8.90 -9.25
C LYS A 61 -8.37 -7.93 -9.96
N ASN A 62 -8.86 -6.76 -10.36
CA ASN A 62 -8.10 -5.77 -11.12
C ASN A 62 -7.41 -4.72 -10.24
N HIS A 63 -7.61 -4.75 -8.91
CA HIS A 63 -6.94 -3.81 -8.01
C HIS A 63 -5.42 -3.96 -8.03
N GLY A 64 -4.90 -5.18 -8.18
CA GLY A 64 -3.46 -5.43 -8.31
C GLY A 64 -2.64 -4.83 -7.16
N HIS A 65 -1.77 -3.86 -7.50
CA HIS A 65 -0.92 -3.08 -6.58
C HIS A 65 -1.50 -1.69 -6.25
N ASN A 66 -2.72 -1.39 -6.69
CA ASN A 66 -3.35 -0.09 -6.45
C ASN A 66 -3.88 -0.01 -5.01
N LEU A 67 -3.09 0.59 -4.12
CA LEU A 67 -3.48 0.77 -2.71
C LEU A 67 -4.72 1.67 -2.56
N ASP A 68 -4.97 2.61 -3.46
CA ASP A 68 -6.19 3.43 -3.44
C ASP A 68 -7.44 2.58 -3.66
N SER A 69 -7.41 1.66 -4.62
CA SER A 69 -8.49 0.70 -4.84
C SER A 69 -8.72 -0.20 -3.63
N TRP A 70 -7.65 -0.68 -2.98
CA TRP A 70 -7.77 -1.49 -1.76
C TRP A 70 -8.35 -0.72 -0.57
N CYS A 71 -7.91 0.53 -0.35
CA CYS A 71 -8.46 1.38 0.70
C CYS A 71 -9.96 1.66 0.49
N LYS A 72 -10.38 1.89 -0.76
CA LYS A 72 -11.79 2.07 -1.13
C LYS A 72 -12.61 0.80 -0.90
N GLU A 73 -12.10 -0.34 -1.35
CA GLU A 73 -12.74 -1.66 -1.15
C GLU A 73 -12.99 -1.94 0.34
N LEU A 74 -12.00 -1.62 1.18
CA LEU A 74 -12.07 -1.83 2.62
C LEU A 74 -12.78 -0.69 3.38
N ARG A 75 -13.25 0.33 2.66
CA ARG A 75 -13.94 1.52 3.18
C ARG A 75 -13.15 2.22 4.28
N ILE A 76 -11.83 2.35 4.10
CA ILE A 76 -10.94 3.07 5.01
C ILE A 76 -11.20 4.57 4.82
N SER A 77 -11.71 5.23 5.86
CA SER A 77 -12.05 6.65 5.77
C SER A 77 -10.79 7.52 5.79
N ALA A 78 -10.83 8.67 5.11
CA ALA A 78 -9.74 9.65 5.17
C ALA A 78 -9.48 10.13 6.62
N SER A 79 -10.50 10.14 7.49
CA SER A 79 -10.32 10.49 8.90
C SER A 79 -9.48 9.48 9.69
N GLN A 80 -9.33 8.24 9.20
CA GLN A 80 -8.48 7.22 9.82
C GLN A 80 -7.01 7.35 9.39
N LEU A 81 -6.72 8.11 8.33
CA LEU A 81 -5.37 8.35 7.81
C LEU A 81 -5.13 9.88 7.82
N THR A 82 -4.47 10.37 8.86
CA THR A 82 -4.34 11.79 9.19
C THR A 82 -3.42 12.58 8.27
N VAL A 83 -2.69 11.93 7.34
CA VAL A 83 -1.88 12.65 6.35
C VAL A 83 -2.79 13.53 5.50
N LYS A 84 -2.65 14.84 5.66
CA LYS A 84 -3.24 15.84 4.76
C LYS A 84 -2.68 15.59 3.36
N THR A 85 -3.42 14.85 2.54
CA THR A 85 -3.10 14.78 1.12
C THR A 85 -3.23 16.19 0.56
N GLN A 86 -2.38 16.54 -0.42
CA GLN A 86 -2.38 17.89 -1.04
C GLN A 86 -3.75 18.28 -1.63
N THR A 87 -4.68 17.33 -1.74
CA THR A 87 -6.05 17.50 -2.22
C THR A 87 -7.05 17.17 -1.11
N LYS A 88 -7.86 18.15 -0.68
CA LYS A 88 -8.85 18.07 0.41
C LYS A 88 -9.85 16.90 0.38
N ASN A 89 -9.92 16.12 -0.70
CA ASN A 89 -10.94 15.08 -0.94
C ASN A 89 -10.39 13.68 -1.28
N LYS A 90 -9.07 13.43 -1.16
CA LYS A 90 -8.48 12.12 -1.51
C LYS A 90 -7.87 11.44 -0.29
N SER A 91 -8.28 10.20 0.01
CA SER A 91 -7.74 9.42 1.14
C SER A 91 -6.32 8.90 0.91
N THR A 92 -5.82 8.99 -0.32
CA THR A 92 -4.52 8.45 -0.74
C THR A 92 -3.63 9.52 -1.37
N PRO A 93 -2.32 9.52 -1.08
CA PRO A 93 -1.40 10.51 -1.61
C PRO A 93 -1.16 10.31 -3.11
N SER A 94 -0.80 11.40 -3.78
CA SER A 94 -0.12 11.40 -5.08
C SER A 94 1.27 11.99 -4.89
N PHE A 95 2.18 11.70 -5.83
CA PHE A 95 3.56 12.17 -5.76
C PHE A 95 4.09 12.56 -7.13
N ARG A 96 5.10 13.42 -7.16
CA ARG A 96 5.79 13.82 -8.40
C ARG A 96 7.09 13.07 -8.58
N ILE A 97 7.38 12.68 -9.81
CA ILE A 97 8.69 12.15 -10.19
C ILE A 97 9.71 13.29 -10.29
N ALA A 98 10.92 13.09 -9.76
CA ALA A 98 11.93 14.13 -9.69
C ALA A 98 12.49 14.53 -11.08
N CYS A 99 12.47 13.63 -12.07
CA CYS A 99 13.08 13.88 -13.39
C CYS A 99 12.20 14.69 -14.35
N ASP A 100 10.87 14.58 -14.25
CA ASP A 100 9.94 15.17 -15.23
C ASP A 100 8.72 15.85 -14.61
N ASP A 101 8.64 15.90 -13.28
CA ASP A 101 7.52 16.49 -12.54
C ASP A 101 6.14 15.84 -12.80
N SER A 102 6.11 14.67 -13.44
CA SER A 102 4.87 13.94 -13.68
C SER A 102 4.24 13.49 -12.36
N ILE A 103 2.94 13.77 -12.21
CA ILE A 103 2.16 13.36 -11.03
C ILE A 103 1.70 11.92 -11.22
N GLN A 104 2.01 11.07 -10.23
CA GLN A 104 1.65 9.66 -10.19
C GLN A 104 0.78 9.36 -8.97
N ASP A 105 -0.05 8.32 -9.07
CA ASP A 105 -0.81 7.79 -7.95
C ASP A 105 0.03 6.84 -7.09
N ILE A 106 -0.40 6.62 -5.84
CA ILE A 106 0.28 5.74 -4.89
C ILE A 106 0.55 4.32 -5.43
N GLY A 107 -0.31 3.79 -6.30
CA GLY A 107 -0.13 2.47 -6.92
C GLY A 107 1.10 2.37 -7.82
N LYS A 108 1.72 3.50 -8.21
CA LYS A 108 2.98 3.53 -8.97
C LYS A 108 4.23 3.58 -8.10
N ALA A 109 4.12 3.90 -6.81
CA ALA A 109 5.27 4.07 -5.92
C ALA A 109 6.18 2.83 -5.89
N HIS A 110 5.60 1.63 -5.87
CA HIS A 110 6.38 0.40 -5.86
C HIS A 110 7.22 0.20 -7.13
N GLN A 111 6.77 0.69 -8.30
CA GLN A 111 7.54 0.61 -9.54
C GLN A 111 8.69 1.61 -9.50
N VAL A 112 8.42 2.82 -9.02
CA VAL A 112 9.38 3.91 -8.90
C VAL A 112 10.55 3.47 -8.01
N TRP A 113 10.28 2.98 -6.81
CA TRP A 113 11.33 2.46 -5.92
C TRP A 113 12.03 1.22 -6.45
N ARG A 114 11.30 0.29 -7.09
CA ARG A 114 11.90 -0.92 -7.67
C ARG A 114 12.87 -0.61 -8.81
N TYR A 115 12.58 0.42 -9.60
CA TYR A 115 13.39 0.81 -10.76
C TYR A 115 14.44 1.88 -10.43
N GLY A 116 14.56 2.27 -9.15
CA GLY A 116 15.52 3.30 -8.73
C GLY A 116 15.19 4.70 -9.26
N ILE A 117 13.92 4.95 -9.61
CA ILE A 117 13.44 6.28 -9.98
C ILE A 117 13.19 7.07 -8.70
N THR A 118 13.52 8.36 -8.71
CA THR A 118 13.40 9.24 -7.54
C THR A 118 12.06 9.94 -7.51
N ILE A 119 11.37 9.86 -6.37
CA ILE A 119 10.21 10.70 -6.04
C ILE A 119 10.73 12.03 -5.48
N LYS A 120 10.05 13.15 -5.75
CA LYS A 120 10.38 14.42 -5.08
C LYS A 120 10.36 14.25 -3.57
N LYS A 121 11.40 14.73 -2.90
CA LYS A 121 11.66 14.46 -1.48
C LYS A 121 10.46 14.77 -0.60
N GLU A 122 9.82 15.92 -0.80
CA GLU A 122 8.66 16.33 -0.01
C GLU A 122 7.51 15.34 -0.20
N ASP A 123 7.21 14.95 -1.45
CA ASP A 123 6.13 14.01 -1.73
C ASP A 123 6.46 12.59 -1.22
N GLU A 124 7.74 12.18 -1.27
CA GLU A 124 8.20 10.88 -0.75
C GLU A 124 7.99 10.76 0.76
N GLU A 125 8.37 11.79 1.53
CA GLU A 125 8.14 11.84 2.98
C GLU A 125 6.64 11.69 3.33
N HIS A 126 5.76 12.36 2.58
CA HIS A 126 4.30 12.24 2.77
C HIS A 126 3.79 10.84 2.41
N VAL A 127 4.30 10.23 1.34
CA VAL A 127 3.92 8.87 0.94
C VAL A 127 4.34 7.86 2.01
N ILE A 128 5.56 7.98 2.55
CA ILE A 128 6.07 7.10 3.59
C ILE A 128 5.24 7.22 4.86
N GLU A 129 4.98 8.43 5.34
CA GLU A 129 4.15 8.67 6.52
C GLU A 129 2.74 8.07 6.33
N TRP A 130 2.14 8.24 5.16
CA TRP A 130 0.83 7.65 4.86
C TRP A 130 0.88 6.11 4.88
N LEU A 131 1.93 5.49 4.35
CA LEU A 131 2.13 4.04 4.40
C LEU A 131 2.29 3.53 5.85
N HIS A 132 2.96 4.29 6.72
CA HIS A 132 3.07 3.96 8.14
C HIS A 132 1.70 3.97 8.84
N GLN A 133 0.90 5.01 8.60
CA GLN A 133 -0.46 5.10 9.15
C GLN A 133 -1.34 3.96 8.65
N LEU A 134 -1.25 3.65 7.36
CA LEU A 134 -1.97 2.52 6.77
C LEU A 134 -1.56 1.18 7.39
N CYS A 135 -0.25 0.97 7.60
CA CYS A 135 0.24 -0.23 8.28
C CYS A 135 -0.24 -0.31 9.74
N ASN A 136 -0.36 0.82 10.45
CA ASN A 136 -0.92 0.83 11.80
C ASN A 136 -2.41 0.48 11.80
N TRP A 137 -3.20 1.05 10.88
CA TRP A 137 -4.59 0.66 10.69
C TRP A 137 -4.74 -0.84 10.38
N ILE A 138 -3.85 -1.39 9.54
CA ILE A 138 -3.83 -2.82 9.24
C ILE A 138 -3.58 -3.64 10.51
N LYS A 139 -2.61 -3.28 11.37
CA LYS A 139 -2.34 -4.00 12.62
C LYS A 139 -3.58 -4.12 13.51
N GLU A 140 -4.37 -3.06 13.59
CA GLU A 140 -5.62 -3.03 14.37
C GLU A 140 -6.73 -3.89 13.75
N ASN A 141 -6.60 -4.23 12.47
CA ASN A 141 -7.64 -4.89 11.67
C ASN A 141 -7.25 -6.27 11.13
N ILE A 142 -6.03 -6.80 11.33
CA ILE A 142 -5.51 -8.02 10.66
C ILE A 142 -5.59 -9.32 11.47
#